data_AF-A0A0P9DDD8-F1
#
_entry.id   AF-A0A0P9DDD8-F1
#
_cell.length_a   1.000
_cell.length_b   1.000
_cell.length_c   1.000
_cell.angle_alpha   90.00
_cell.angle_beta   90.00
_cell.angle_gamma   90.00
#
_symmetry.space_group_name_H-M   'P 1'
#
loop_
_entity.id
_entity.type
_entity.pdbx_description
1 polymer ?
#
loop_
_entity_poly.entity_id
_entity_poly.type
_entity_poly.pdbx_seq_one_letter_code
_entity_poly.pdbx_strand_id
1 'polypeptide(L)'
;ESGVKCYETSIDSVVAKFGKLGEHGRLVCRLPALPLQPGRYYVNLGFYPADWGYVYDYHWNIHDFMIIGVDERRLDSSGMLMLQADWGAKAE
;
A
#
# COMPACT_ATOMS: atom_id res chain seq x y z
N GLU A 1 -10.55 -6.95 -12.62
CA GLU A 1 -9.98 -6.72 -11.27
C GLU A 1 -10.38 -7.87 -10.36
N SER A 2 -9.49 -8.34 -9.51
CA SER A 2 -9.80 -9.40 -8.53
C SER A 2 -10.34 -8.86 -7.19
N GLY A 3 -10.30 -7.54 -6.97
CA GLY A 3 -10.79 -6.90 -5.75
C GLY A 3 -9.97 -7.19 -4.49
N VAL A 4 -8.78 -7.80 -4.64
CA VAL A 4 -7.95 -8.21 -3.51
C VAL A 4 -7.15 -7.03 -2.99
N LYS A 5 -7.27 -6.72 -1.69
CA LYS A 5 -6.42 -5.73 -1.02
C LYS A 5 -5.00 -6.27 -0.89
N CYS A 6 -4.04 -5.58 -1.50
CA CYS A 6 -2.61 -5.95 -1.45
C CYS A 6 -1.91 -5.37 -0.22
N TYR A 7 -2.30 -4.17 0.18
CA TYR A 7 -1.80 -3.43 1.32
C TYR A 7 -2.85 -2.37 1.70
N GLU A 8 -3.00 -2.11 2.99
CA GLU A 8 -3.85 -1.05 3.51
C GLU A 8 -3.15 -0.39 4.69
N THR A 9 -3.25 0.93 4.75
CA THR A 9 -2.73 1.71 5.88
C THR A 9 -3.57 2.95 6.08
N SER A 10 -3.58 3.43 7.30
CA SER A 10 -4.30 4.64 7.70
C SER A 10 -3.46 5.41 8.71
N ILE A 11 -3.87 6.65 8.96
CA ILE A 11 -3.43 7.42 10.11
C ILE A 11 -4.67 7.69 10.95
N ASP A 12 -4.63 7.35 12.24
CA ASP A 12 -5.81 7.45 13.12
C ASP A 12 -6.36 8.87 13.20
N SER A 13 -5.45 9.86 13.22
CA SER A 13 -5.81 11.27 13.16
C SER A 13 -4.69 12.09 12.57
N VAL A 14 -5.02 12.82 11.50
CA VAL A 14 -4.09 13.79 10.89
C VAL A 14 -3.73 14.88 11.90
N VAL A 15 -4.69 15.34 12.69
CA VAL A 15 -4.47 16.38 13.70
C VAL A 15 -3.61 15.89 14.85
N ALA A 16 -3.80 14.65 15.31
CA ALA A 16 -2.97 14.08 16.35
C ALA A 16 -1.52 13.88 15.87
N LYS A 17 -1.35 13.49 14.60
CA LYS A 17 -0.03 13.17 14.03
C LYS A 17 0.75 14.40 13.56
N PHE A 18 0.07 15.42 13.04
CA PHE A 18 0.69 16.58 12.38
C PHE A 18 0.29 17.93 12.99
N GLY A 19 -0.59 17.95 13.98
CA GLY A 19 -1.10 19.17 14.60
C GLY A 19 -2.24 19.83 13.82
N LYS A 20 -2.56 21.07 14.16
CA LYS A 20 -3.63 21.83 13.51
C LYS A 20 -3.36 21.97 12.00
N LEU A 21 -4.34 21.59 11.19
CA LEU A 21 -4.28 21.74 9.74
C LEU A 21 -4.66 23.16 9.32
N GLY A 22 -4.01 23.67 8.28
CA GLY A 22 -4.44 24.86 7.56
C GLY A 22 -5.58 24.56 6.59
N GLU A 23 -6.08 25.60 5.92
CA GLU A 23 -7.13 25.46 4.90
C GLU A 23 -6.67 24.64 3.68
N HIS A 24 -5.38 24.72 3.35
CA HIS A 24 -4.75 23.96 2.28
C HIS A 24 -3.49 23.26 2.79
N GLY A 25 -3.21 22.09 2.23
CA GLY A 25 -2.03 21.31 2.59
C GLY A 25 -1.80 20.15 1.63
N ARG A 26 -0.69 19.45 1.85
CA ARG A 26 -0.31 18.26 1.10
C ARG A 26 0.11 17.17 2.06
N LEU A 27 -0.56 16.02 2.00
CA LEU A 27 -0.12 14.79 2.65
C LEU A 27 0.68 13.96 1.65
N VAL A 28 1.81 13.41 2.10
CA VAL A 28 2.68 12.56 1.29
C VAL A 28 2.91 11.25 2.01
N CYS A 29 2.37 10.16 1.46
CA CYS A 29 2.71 8.80 1.88
C CYS A 29 3.88 8.29 1.03
N ARG A 30 4.96 7.88 1.67
CA ARG A 30 6.11 7.26 1.00
C ARG A 30 6.13 5.78 1.37
N LEU A 31 5.92 4.93 0.37
CA LEU A 31 6.09 3.49 0.50
C LEU A 31 7.52 3.16 0.04
N PRO A 32 8.43 2.78 0.95
CA PRO A 32 9.84 2.58 0.59
C PRO A 32 10.06 1.37 -0.33
N ALA A 33 9.15 0.40 -0.28
CA ALA A 33 9.13 -0.76 -1.15
C ALA A 33 7.69 -1.18 -1.43
N LEU A 34 7.49 -1.81 -2.59
CA LEU A 34 6.26 -2.49 -2.97
C LEU A 34 6.64 -3.93 -3.32
N PRO A 35 6.76 -4.85 -2.34
CA PRO A 35 7.06 -6.25 -2.57
C PRO A 35 5.83 -6.96 -3.15
N LEU A 36 5.41 -6.53 -4.33
CA LEU A 36 4.27 -7.01 -5.08
C LEU A 36 4.77 -7.85 -6.26
N GLN A 37 4.02 -8.88 -6.60
CA GLN A 37 4.28 -9.66 -7.81
C GLN A 37 4.10 -8.81 -9.07
N PRO A 38 4.65 -9.21 -10.23
CA PRO A 38 4.40 -8.51 -11.48
C PRO A 38 2.92 -8.50 -11.81
N GLY A 39 2.39 -7.34 -12.19
CA GLY A 39 0.96 -7.19 -12.43
C GLY A 39 0.50 -5.74 -12.44
N ARG A 40 -0.79 -5.55 -12.74
CA ARG A 40 -1.46 -4.25 -12.68
C ARG A 40 -2.13 -4.08 -11.33
N TYR A 41 -1.87 -2.94 -10.70
CA TYR A 41 -2.38 -2.58 -9.38
C TYR A 41 -3.06 -1.22 -9.44
N TYR A 42 -3.89 -0.97 -8.44
CA TYR A 42 -4.67 0.26 -8.30
C TYR A 42 -4.51 0.82 -6.90
N VAL A 43 -4.55 2.15 -6.79
CA VAL A 43 -4.56 2.87 -5.52
C VAL A 43 -5.97 3.32 -5.22
N ASN A 44 -6.45 2.98 -4.02
CA ASN A 44 -7.65 3.56 -3.44
C ASN A 44 -7.24 4.52 -2.33
N LEU A 45 -7.90 5.69 -2.26
CA LEU A 45 -7.64 6.70 -1.22
C LEU A 45 -8.96 7.19 -0.64
N GLY A 46 -9.03 7.38 0.67
CA GLY A 46 -10.17 8.02 1.29
C GLY A 46 -9.80 8.85 2.50
N PHE A 47 -10.67 9.83 2.75
CA PHE A 47 -10.64 10.72 3.90
C PHE A 47 -11.89 10.47 4.74
N TYR A 48 -11.65 10.29 6.03
CA TYR A 48 -12.67 9.92 6.99
C TYR A 48 -12.48 10.75 8.27
N PRO A 49 -13.56 11.00 9.03
CA PRO A 49 -13.42 11.37 10.43
C PRO A 49 -12.70 10.26 11.19
N ALA A 50 -12.07 10.60 12.32
CA ALA A 50 -11.29 9.64 13.11
C ALA A 50 -12.12 8.47 13.67
N ASP A 51 -13.44 8.64 13.75
CA ASP A 51 -14.39 7.61 14.19
C ASP A 51 -14.91 6.73 13.04
N TRP A 52 -14.47 6.97 11.80
CA TRP A 52 -14.90 6.26 10.59
C TRP A 52 -16.43 6.29 10.34
N GLY A 53 -17.15 7.22 10.97
CA GLY A 53 -18.62 7.22 10.95
C GLY A 53 -19.24 7.57 9.60
N TYR A 54 -18.50 8.25 8.71
CA TYR A 54 -18.91 8.58 7.35
C TYR A 54 -17.69 8.86 6.47
N VAL A 55 -17.91 9.08 5.18
CA VAL A 55 -16.86 9.38 4.21
C VAL A 55 -16.82 10.88 3.96
N TYR A 56 -15.67 11.54 4.16
CA TYR A 56 -15.50 12.91 3.67
C TYR A 56 -15.34 12.89 2.16
N ASP A 57 -14.44 12.02 1.68
CA ASP A 57 -14.13 11.83 0.28
C ASP A 57 -13.50 10.44 0.07
N TYR A 58 -13.78 9.82 -1.08
CA TYR A 58 -13.21 8.52 -1.42
C TYR A 58 -13.05 8.38 -2.92
N HIS A 59 -11.84 8.02 -3.33
CA HIS A 59 -11.45 7.83 -4.70
C HIS A 59 -11.09 6.36 -4.95
N TRP A 60 -11.99 5.68 -5.65
CA TRP A 60 -11.77 4.32 -6.15
C TRP A 60 -10.87 4.34 -7.38
N ASN A 61 -9.81 3.53 -7.36
CA ASN A 61 -8.83 3.37 -8.43
C ASN A 61 -8.29 4.70 -8.96
N ILE A 62 -7.94 5.62 -8.05
CA ILE A 62 -7.50 6.99 -8.41
C ILE A 62 -6.28 6.98 -9.33
N HIS A 63 -5.39 6.02 -9.12
CA HIS A 63 -4.21 5.79 -9.95
C HIS A 63 -3.99 4.29 -10.15
N ASP A 64 -3.54 3.91 -11.34
CA ASP A 64 -3.05 2.57 -11.62
C ASP A 64 -1.54 2.59 -11.90
N PHE A 65 -0.91 1.45 -11.67
CA PHE A 65 0.51 1.25 -11.98
C PHE A 65 0.77 -0.21 -12.29
N MET A 66 1.87 -0.46 -13.00
CA MET A 66 2.31 -1.80 -13.35
C MET A 66 3.64 -2.11 -12.67
N ILE A 67 3.69 -3.22 -11.94
CA ILE A 67 4.94 -3.79 -11.46
C ILE A 67 5.49 -4.67 -12.57
N ILE A 68 6.68 -4.32 -13.06
CA ILE A 68 7.41 -5.09 -14.07
C ILE A 68 8.43 -5.95 -13.32
N GLY A 69 8.38 -7.26 -13.52
CA GLY A 69 9.36 -8.18 -12.94
C GLY A 69 10.66 -8.18 -13.72
N VAL A 70 11.78 -7.96 -13.04
CA VAL A 70 13.14 -8.16 -13.59
C VAL A 70 13.98 -8.92 -12.57
N ASP A 71 13.72 -10.21 -12.35
CA ASP A 71 14.76 -11.16 -11.90
C ASP A 71 14.34 -12.60 -12.24
N GLU A 72 15.27 -13.34 -12.84
CA GLU A 72 15.17 -14.70 -13.38
C GLU A 72 15.25 -15.77 -12.27
N ARG A 73 15.42 -15.38 -11.01
CA ARG A 73 15.32 -16.25 -9.82
C ARG A 73 13.86 -16.55 -9.46
N ARG A 74 13.11 -17.04 -10.44
CA ARG A 74 11.79 -17.65 -10.30
C ARG A 74 11.91 -18.93 -9.48
N LEU A 75 11.91 -18.77 -8.16
CA LEU A 75 11.25 -19.76 -7.32
C LEU A 75 9.76 -19.54 -7.50
N ASP A 76 9.00 -20.63 -7.63
CA ASP A 76 7.55 -20.71 -7.85
C ASP A 76 6.74 -20.03 -6.72
N SER A 77 6.90 -18.72 -6.56
CA SER A 77 6.21 -17.94 -5.54
C SER A 77 4.79 -17.68 -6.03
N SER A 78 3.84 -18.38 -5.41
CA SER A 78 2.41 -18.12 -5.56
C SER A 78 1.97 -16.95 -4.67
N GLY A 79 0.93 -16.23 -5.08
CA GLY A 79 0.32 -15.16 -4.28
C GLY A 79 0.58 -13.77 -4.85
N MET A 80 0.31 -12.72 -4.07
CA MET A 80 0.47 -11.33 -4.52
C MET A 80 1.73 -10.65 -3.98
N LEU A 81 2.34 -11.21 -2.93
CA LEU A 81 3.53 -10.65 -2.30
C LEU A 81 4.79 -11.30 -2.86
N MET A 82 5.80 -10.50 -3.12
CA MET A 82 7.14 -10.90 -3.51
C MET A 82 8.09 -10.59 -2.35
N LEU A 83 8.14 -11.49 -1.37
CA LEU A 83 9.03 -11.34 -0.22
C LEU A 83 10.47 -11.69 -0.64
N GLN A 84 11.42 -10.82 -0.30
CA GLN A 84 12.84 -11.20 -0.31
C GLN A 84 13.10 -12.09 0.90
N ALA A 85 12.97 -13.40 0.71
CA ALA A 85 13.28 -14.35 1.76
C ALA A 85 14.80 -14.55 1.86
N ASP A 86 15.33 -14.37 3.07
CA ASP A 86 16.68 -14.81 3.43
C ASP A 86 16.54 -16.11 4.24
N TRP A 87 17.04 -17.20 3.67
CA TRP A 87 16.93 -18.53 4.27
C TRP A 87 18.26 -18.89 4.93
N GLY A 88 18.25 -19.04 6.25
CA GLY A 88 19.38 -19.62 6.97
C GLY A 88 19.48 -21.12 6.74
N ALA A 89 20.69 -21.64 6.57
CA ALA A 89 20.93 -23.08 6.67
C ALA A 89 20.70 -23.54 8.12
N LYS A 90 20.14 -24.73 8.29
CA LYS A 90 20.00 -25.34 9.61
C LYS A 90 21.40 -25.58 10.19
N ALA A 91 21.67 -25.09 11.40
CA ALA A 91 22.92 -25.40 12.09
C ALA A 91 22.99 -26.92 12.38
N GLU A 92 24.14 -27.53 12.07
CA GLU A 92 24.44 -28.95 12.35
C GLU A 92 24.60 -29.23 13.84
#